data_AF-A0A7X6M8G8-F1
#
_entry.id   AF-A0A7X6M8G8-F1
#
_cell.length_a   1.000
_cell.length_b   1.000
_cell.length_c   1.000
_cell.angle_alpha   90.00
_cell.angle_beta   90.00
_cell.angle_gamma   90.00
#
_symmetry.space_group_name_H-M   'P 1'
#
loop_
_entity.id
_entity.type
_entity.pdbx_description
1 polymer ?
#
loop_
_entity_poly.entity_id
_entity_poly.type
_entity_poly.pdbx_seq_one_letter_code
_entity_poly.pdbx_strand_id
1 'polypeptide(L)'
;MTPAFSEPTWVLVPGGTCLFGDNAKPLPVPPLLWSTTPVPHGWVEQDRQDRAALPLTGITHTEAAAVARRFGGRLPTSVEWEWMATGPRRRLSPWGEEPWSPGLANLAPAGTGGPSPVGAYPAGATPEGVLDVAGNVWEWTSRTTMGNGAVIRGGSYVSQPLYARCTFLNAAPRELRSPGIGVRVVREP
;
A
#
# COMPACT_ATOMS: atom_id res chain seq x y z
N MET A 1 -21.87 15.06 -14.23
CA MET A 1 -21.22 13.96 -14.96
C MET A 1 -20.30 13.29 -13.96
N THR A 2 -20.74 12.17 -13.39
CA THR A 2 -19.98 11.45 -12.36
C THR A 2 -18.75 10.83 -13.01
N PRO A 3 -17.51 11.04 -12.51
CA PRO A 3 -16.38 10.35 -13.09
C PRO A 3 -16.60 8.85 -12.87
N ALA A 4 -16.77 8.11 -13.97
CA ALA A 4 -16.59 6.67 -13.96
C ALA A 4 -15.17 6.44 -13.45
N PHE A 5 -15.02 5.74 -12.32
CA PHE A 5 -13.69 5.38 -11.84
C PHE A 5 -13.08 4.45 -12.89
N SER A 6 -12.16 5.01 -13.69
CA SER A 6 -11.46 4.31 -14.75
C SER A 6 -10.58 3.22 -14.15
N GLU A 7 -10.20 2.25 -15.00
CA GLU A 7 -9.26 1.17 -14.67
C GLU A 7 -8.00 1.66 -13.92
N PRO A 8 -7.32 0.77 -13.18
CA PRO A 8 -6.12 1.13 -12.44
C PRO A 8 -5.10 1.81 -13.36
N THR A 9 -4.61 2.99 -12.95
CA THR A 9 -3.40 3.56 -13.54
C THR A 9 -2.20 2.82 -12.97
N TRP A 10 -1.29 2.39 -13.85
CA TRP A 10 -0.13 1.59 -13.48
C TRP A 10 1.16 2.41 -13.49
N VAL A 11 1.99 2.24 -12.47
CA VAL A 11 3.34 2.80 -12.35
C VAL A 11 4.35 1.67 -12.50
N LEU A 12 5.26 1.78 -13.46
CA LEU A 12 6.39 0.85 -13.58
C LEU A 12 7.45 1.21 -12.55
N VAL A 13 7.68 0.30 -11.60
CA VAL A 13 8.80 0.38 -10.67
C VAL A 13 9.93 -0.50 -11.21
N PRO A 14 11.12 0.06 -11.49
CA PRO A 14 12.26 -0.73 -11.97
C PRO A 14 12.66 -1.82 -10.97
N GLY A 15 13.13 -2.94 -11.48
CA GLY A 15 13.67 -4.02 -10.65
C GLY A 15 15.02 -3.65 -10.01
N GLY A 16 15.46 -4.47 -9.07
CA GLY A 16 16.75 -4.31 -8.40
C GLY A 16 16.97 -5.32 -7.29
N THR A 17 17.62 -4.91 -6.21
CA THR A 17 17.92 -5.79 -5.06
C THR A 17 17.45 -5.13 -3.77
N CYS A 18 16.44 -5.73 -3.13
CA CYS A 18 16.02 -5.37 -1.79
C CYS A 18 17.04 -5.95 -0.80
N LEU A 19 17.86 -5.10 -0.18
CA LEU A 19 19.02 -5.53 0.60
C LEU A 19 18.70 -6.31 1.87
N PHE A 20 17.50 -6.14 2.43
CA PHE A 20 17.12 -6.77 3.69
C PHE A 20 15.90 -7.66 3.50
N GLY A 21 14.81 -7.12 2.95
CA GLY A 21 13.55 -7.84 2.93
C GLY A 21 13.17 -8.36 4.32
N ASP A 22 12.32 -9.38 4.38
CA ASP A 22 11.76 -9.86 5.65
C ASP A 22 12.78 -10.61 6.54
N ASN A 23 13.94 -11.02 6.00
CA ASN A 23 14.91 -11.87 6.70
C ASN A 23 16.33 -11.28 6.77
N ALA A 24 16.47 -9.97 6.53
CA ALA A 24 17.76 -9.28 6.46
C ALA A 24 18.75 -9.91 5.44
N LYS A 25 18.23 -10.40 4.31
CA LYS A 25 19.00 -10.99 3.21
C LYS A 25 18.69 -10.25 1.91
N PRO A 26 19.72 -9.94 1.09
CA PRO A 26 19.50 -9.38 -0.24
C PRO A 26 18.64 -10.31 -1.10
N LEU A 27 17.57 -9.77 -1.68
CA LEU A 27 16.65 -10.49 -2.56
C LEU A 27 16.44 -9.71 -3.87
N PRO A 28 16.54 -10.37 -5.04
CA PRO A 28 16.23 -9.73 -6.30
C PRO A 28 14.72 -9.43 -6.39
N VAL A 29 14.38 -8.27 -6.92
CA VAL A 29 13.01 -7.86 -7.22
C VAL A 29 12.91 -7.54 -8.70
N PRO A 30 12.02 -8.18 -9.47
CA PRO A 30 11.85 -7.87 -10.88
C PRO A 30 11.20 -6.49 -11.07
N PRO A 31 11.26 -5.90 -12.27
CA PRO A 31 10.39 -4.77 -12.59
C PRO A 31 8.93 -5.18 -12.49
N LEU A 32 8.10 -4.33 -11.91
CA LEU A 32 6.68 -4.59 -11.67
C LEU A 32 5.84 -3.37 -11.99
N LEU A 33 4.64 -3.59 -12.52
CA LEU A 33 3.59 -2.58 -12.60
C LEU A 33 2.82 -2.57 -11.29
N TRP A 34 2.77 -1.42 -10.63
CA TRP A 34 2.03 -1.17 -9.40
C TRP A 34 0.79 -0.34 -9.67
N SER A 35 -0.33 -0.63 -9.02
CA SER A 35 -1.43 0.32 -9.00
C SER A 35 -0.96 1.61 -8.33
N THR A 36 -1.22 2.76 -8.97
CA THR A 36 -0.73 4.08 -8.54
C THR A 36 -1.09 4.37 -7.08
N THR A 37 -2.30 3.99 -6.67
CA THR A 37 -2.82 4.08 -5.30
C THR A 37 -3.21 2.70 -4.76
N PRO A 38 -3.55 2.56 -3.46
CA PRO A 38 -4.35 1.44 -2.98
C PRO A 38 -5.67 1.36 -3.76
N VAL A 39 -6.26 0.17 -3.85
CA VAL A 39 -7.55 -0.02 -4.53
C VAL A 39 -8.62 0.74 -3.76
N PRO A 40 -9.30 1.73 -4.36
CA PRO A 40 -10.43 2.40 -3.74
C PRO A 40 -11.72 1.59 -3.87
N HIS A 41 -12.72 1.87 -3.02
CA HIS A 41 -14.02 1.20 -3.07
C HIS A 41 -14.66 1.29 -4.46
N GLY A 42 -14.55 2.42 -5.15
CA GLY A 42 -15.19 2.66 -6.45
C GLY A 42 -14.71 1.72 -7.57
N TRP A 43 -13.57 1.04 -7.41
CA TRP A 43 -13.12 0.02 -8.37
C TRP A 43 -13.83 -1.34 -8.18
N VAL A 44 -14.46 -1.56 -7.02
CA VAL A 44 -15.07 -2.86 -6.67
C VAL A 44 -16.58 -2.72 -6.44
N GLU A 45 -17.01 -1.67 -5.74
CA GLU A 45 -18.39 -1.38 -5.31
C GLU A 45 -18.89 -0.09 -5.98
N GLN A 46 -19.28 -0.18 -7.24
CA GLN A 46 -19.63 0.99 -8.07
C GLN A 46 -20.89 1.73 -7.60
N ASP A 47 -21.75 1.09 -6.81
CA ASP A 47 -23.01 1.67 -6.33
C ASP A 47 -22.84 2.56 -5.08
N ARG A 48 -21.66 2.57 -4.44
CA ARG A 48 -21.39 3.31 -3.20
C ARG A 48 -20.57 4.58 -3.43
N GLN A 49 -21.20 5.55 -4.07
CA GLN A 49 -20.56 6.79 -4.52
C GLN A 49 -19.91 7.61 -3.38
N ASP A 50 -20.49 7.58 -2.19
CA ASP A 50 -20.05 8.32 -1.00
C ASP A 50 -18.65 7.90 -0.50
N ARG A 51 -18.26 6.66 -0.78
CA ARG A 51 -16.97 6.09 -0.36
C ARG A 51 -16.07 5.73 -1.54
N ALA A 52 -16.49 6.02 -2.76
CA ALA A 52 -15.87 5.48 -3.96
C ALA A 52 -14.38 5.86 -4.11
N ALA A 53 -13.96 7.00 -3.55
CA ALA A 53 -12.56 7.44 -3.55
C ALA A 53 -11.76 6.97 -2.32
N LEU A 54 -12.41 6.42 -1.28
CA LEU A 54 -11.72 5.90 -0.10
C LEU A 54 -11.07 4.54 -0.40
N PRO A 55 -9.95 4.19 0.26
CA PRO A 55 -9.33 2.88 0.11
C PRO A 55 -10.31 1.78 0.52
N LEU A 56 -10.35 0.70 -0.26
CA LEU A 56 -11.07 -0.52 0.04
C LEU A 56 -10.45 -1.17 1.28
N THR A 57 -11.24 -1.28 2.34
CA THR A 57 -10.85 -1.83 3.65
C THR A 57 -11.94 -2.74 4.21
N GLY A 58 -11.72 -3.35 5.37
CA GLY A 58 -12.71 -4.25 5.98
C GLY A 58 -12.81 -5.62 5.27
N ILE A 59 -11.79 -5.96 4.49
CA ILE A 59 -11.69 -7.23 3.77
C ILE A 59 -10.58 -8.10 4.37
N THR A 60 -10.80 -9.41 4.33
CA THR A 60 -9.82 -10.43 4.73
C THR A 60 -8.65 -10.48 3.74
N HIS A 61 -7.55 -11.12 4.15
CA HIS A 61 -6.39 -11.37 3.29
C HIS A 61 -6.76 -12.13 2.00
N THR A 62 -7.65 -13.14 2.11
CA THR A 62 -8.10 -13.95 0.96
C THR A 62 -8.93 -13.12 -0.02
N GLU A 63 -9.81 -12.25 0.49
CA GLU A 63 -10.59 -11.33 -0.35
C GLU A 63 -9.70 -10.29 -1.02
N ALA A 64 -8.73 -9.73 -0.30
CA ALA A 64 -7.73 -8.83 -0.88
C ALA A 64 -6.97 -9.48 -2.04
N ALA A 65 -6.57 -10.76 -1.89
CA ALA A 65 -5.97 -11.52 -2.98
C ALA A 65 -6.93 -11.76 -4.16
N ALA A 66 -8.23 -11.98 -3.91
CA ALA A 66 -9.23 -12.10 -4.95
C ALA A 66 -9.45 -10.78 -5.71
N VAL A 67 -9.48 -9.65 -4.99
CA VAL A 67 -9.54 -8.30 -5.57
C VAL A 67 -8.34 -8.07 -6.48
N ALA A 68 -7.12 -8.37 -6.03
CA ALA A 68 -5.93 -8.21 -6.85
C ALA A 68 -5.98 -9.04 -8.15
N ARG A 69 -6.48 -10.28 -8.08
CA ARG A 69 -6.67 -11.15 -9.26
C ARG A 69 -7.69 -10.60 -10.25
N ARG A 70 -8.75 -9.93 -9.76
CA ARG A 70 -9.76 -9.29 -10.62
C ARG A 70 -9.16 -8.21 -11.53
N PHE A 71 -8.07 -7.57 -11.11
CA PHE A 71 -7.34 -6.58 -11.91
C PHE A 71 -6.16 -7.19 -12.68
N GLY A 72 -6.14 -8.51 -12.87
CA GLY A 72 -5.08 -9.21 -13.60
C GLY A 72 -3.74 -9.23 -12.88
N GLY A 73 -3.72 -9.03 -11.56
CA GLY A 73 -2.50 -9.01 -10.76
C GLY A 73 -2.58 -9.90 -9.52
N ARG A 74 -1.75 -9.56 -8.54
CA ARG A 74 -1.64 -10.26 -7.26
C ARG A 74 -1.32 -9.27 -6.13
N LEU A 75 -1.42 -9.75 -4.89
CA LEU A 75 -0.81 -9.03 -3.77
C LEU A 75 0.71 -8.98 -3.97
N PRO A 76 1.37 -7.86 -3.66
CA PRO A 76 2.82 -7.83 -3.62
C PRO A 76 3.33 -8.76 -2.53
N THR A 77 4.50 -9.33 -2.73
CA THR A 77 5.28 -9.85 -1.61
C THR A 77 5.71 -8.68 -0.72
N SER A 78 5.95 -8.97 0.55
CA SER A 78 6.45 -7.97 1.50
C SER A 78 7.79 -7.35 1.06
N VAL A 79 8.64 -8.13 0.39
CA VAL A 79 9.93 -7.69 -0.17
C VAL A 79 9.75 -6.78 -1.39
N GLU A 80 8.84 -7.13 -2.31
CA GLU A 80 8.50 -6.25 -3.44
C GLU A 80 7.94 -4.91 -2.95
N TRP A 81 7.10 -4.93 -1.91
CA TRP A 81 6.56 -3.73 -1.28
C TRP A 81 7.67 -2.85 -0.70
N GLU A 82 8.60 -3.45 0.05
CA GLU A 82 9.76 -2.73 0.58
C GLU A 82 10.59 -2.09 -0.53
N TRP A 83 10.86 -2.83 -1.61
CA TRP A 83 11.63 -2.32 -2.73
C TRP A 83 10.95 -1.12 -3.40
N MET A 84 9.64 -1.22 -3.65
CA MET A 84 8.85 -0.11 -4.19
C MET A 84 8.92 1.13 -3.28
N ALA A 85 8.79 0.94 -1.97
CA ALA A 85 8.80 2.06 -1.02
C ALA A 85 10.20 2.69 -0.86
N THR A 86 11.23 1.86 -0.75
CA THR A 86 12.60 2.28 -0.39
C THR A 86 13.47 2.66 -1.59
N GLY A 87 13.29 1.99 -2.73
CA GLY A 87 14.13 2.10 -3.91
C GLY A 87 15.62 1.76 -3.66
N PRO A 88 16.50 2.03 -4.65
CA PRO A 88 17.92 1.68 -4.57
C PRO A 88 18.69 2.43 -3.47
N ARG A 89 18.19 3.59 -3.03
CA ARG A 89 18.80 4.41 -1.97
C ARG A 89 18.34 4.04 -0.56
N ARG A 90 17.46 3.05 -0.42
CA ARG A 90 16.91 2.62 0.86
C ARG A 90 16.31 3.75 1.70
N ARG A 91 15.44 4.56 1.07
CA ARG A 91 14.82 5.75 1.72
C ARG A 91 14.06 5.36 2.98
N LEU A 92 14.08 6.23 4.00
CA LEU A 92 13.31 6.02 5.23
C LEU A 92 11.79 6.11 5.02
N SER A 93 11.37 7.07 4.20
CA SER A 93 9.97 7.30 3.81
C SER A 93 9.85 7.24 2.28
N PRO A 94 8.63 7.06 1.72
CA PRO A 94 8.46 6.94 0.26
C PRO A 94 9.02 8.15 -0.49
N TRP A 95 8.80 9.34 0.06
CA TRP A 95 9.27 10.63 -0.46
C TRP A 95 10.76 10.93 -0.20
N GLY A 96 11.42 10.23 0.73
CA GLY A 96 12.82 10.51 1.07
C GLY A 96 13.12 10.51 2.57
N GLU A 97 13.96 11.46 2.96
CA GLU A 97 14.54 11.60 4.30
C GLU A 97 13.87 12.73 5.10
N GLU A 98 13.02 13.52 4.45
CA GLU A 98 12.31 14.62 5.05
C GLU A 98 11.39 14.11 6.16
N PRO A 99 11.36 14.79 7.33
CA PRO A 99 10.42 14.47 8.38
C PRO A 99 8.98 14.50 7.88
N TRP A 100 8.14 13.64 8.46
CA TRP A 100 6.73 13.64 8.16
C TRP A 100 6.10 15.02 8.44
N SER A 101 5.15 15.40 7.59
CA SER A 101 4.21 16.49 7.81
C SER A 101 2.82 16.07 7.31
N PRO A 102 1.73 16.71 7.77
CA PRO A 102 0.36 16.35 7.37
C PRO A 102 0.10 16.38 5.86
N GLY A 103 0.90 17.12 5.08
CA GLY A 103 0.78 17.17 3.61
C GLY A 103 1.41 15.98 2.87
N LEU A 104 2.19 15.12 3.57
CA LEU A 104 2.90 13.99 2.96
C LEU A 104 2.14 12.67 3.12
N ALA A 105 1.43 12.47 4.22
CA ALA A 105 0.71 11.23 4.47
C ALA A 105 -0.36 11.40 5.56
N ASN A 106 -1.46 10.66 5.42
CA ASN A 106 -2.47 10.54 6.46
C ASN A 106 -2.00 9.59 7.58
N LEU A 107 -1.54 10.15 8.70
CA LEU A 107 -1.05 9.43 9.87
C LEU A 107 -1.70 9.96 11.16
N ALA A 108 -1.54 9.25 12.27
CA ALA A 108 -2.21 9.58 13.54
C ALA A 108 -2.06 11.06 13.96
N PRO A 109 -0.87 11.70 13.87
CA PRO A 109 -0.73 13.08 14.31
C PRO A 109 -1.46 14.10 13.42
N ALA A 110 -1.95 13.73 12.22
CA ALA A 110 -2.80 14.59 11.41
C ALA A 110 -4.22 14.71 11.97
N GLY A 111 -4.66 13.79 12.85
CA GLY A 111 -5.95 13.89 13.54
C GLY A 111 -7.19 13.75 12.63
N THR A 112 -7.06 13.16 11.45
CA THR A 112 -8.16 13.00 10.47
C THR A 112 -9.28 12.07 10.93
N GLY A 113 -8.98 11.14 11.85
CA GLY A 113 -9.96 10.20 12.43
C GLY A 113 -10.39 9.05 11.52
N GLY A 114 -9.88 8.99 10.28
CA GLY A 114 -10.26 7.98 9.29
C GLY A 114 -9.38 8.00 8.05
N PRO A 115 -9.62 7.07 7.10
CA PRO A 115 -8.93 7.09 5.82
C PRO A 115 -9.36 8.33 5.02
N SER A 116 -8.43 8.85 4.23
CA SER A 116 -8.67 9.92 3.26
C SER A 116 -8.83 9.33 1.85
N PRO A 117 -9.41 10.08 0.90
CA PRO A 117 -9.41 9.67 -0.50
C PRO A 117 -8.02 9.27 -0.98
N VAL A 118 -7.92 8.20 -1.77
CA VAL A 118 -6.64 7.78 -2.33
C VAL A 118 -6.06 8.87 -3.23
N GLY A 119 -4.75 9.06 -3.18
CA GLY A 119 -4.02 10.10 -3.92
C GLY A 119 -4.17 11.52 -3.37
N ALA A 120 -4.77 11.70 -2.18
CA ALA A 120 -4.92 13.03 -1.56
C ALA A 120 -3.59 13.71 -1.17
N TYR A 121 -2.50 12.94 -1.09
CA TYR A 121 -1.18 13.42 -0.66
C TYR A 121 -0.12 13.22 -1.76
N PRO A 122 -0.18 13.98 -2.87
CA PRO A 122 0.73 13.79 -4.01
C PRO A 122 2.21 14.04 -3.66
N ALA A 123 2.49 14.92 -2.69
CA ALA A 123 3.86 15.16 -2.21
C ALA A 123 4.45 13.96 -1.45
N GLY A 124 3.62 12.99 -1.04
CA GLY A 124 4.02 11.76 -0.39
C GLY A 124 4.41 10.61 -1.33
N ALA A 125 4.43 10.85 -2.64
CA ALA A 125 4.72 9.83 -3.63
C ALA A 125 6.15 9.27 -3.50
N THR A 126 6.37 8.04 -3.98
CA THR A 126 7.71 7.60 -4.36
C THR A 126 8.23 8.41 -5.56
N PRO A 127 9.55 8.43 -5.84
CA PRO A 127 10.09 9.07 -7.05
C PRO A 127 9.48 8.55 -8.36
N GLU A 128 9.03 7.29 -8.38
CA GLU A 128 8.36 6.65 -9.51
C GLU A 128 6.88 7.08 -9.64
N GLY A 129 6.31 7.71 -8.60
CA GLY A 129 4.94 8.22 -8.60
C GLY A 129 3.92 7.31 -7.88
N VAL A 130 4.35 6.33 -7.09
CA VAL A 130 3.43 5.50 -6.30
C VAL A 130 2.95 6.29 -5.07
N LEU A 131 1.63 6.44 -4.93
CA LEU A 131 0.97 7.25 -3.92
C LEU A 131 0.48 6.43 -2.73
N ASP A 132 0.31 7.08 -1.58
CA ASP A 132 -0.20 6.50 -0.32
C ASP A 132 0.56 5.25 0.14
N VAL A 133 1.88 5.20 -0.12
CA VAL A 133 2.74 4.09 0.34
C VAL A 133 2.96 4.16 1.85
N ALA A 134 2.94 5.37 2.42
CA ALA A 134 2.96 5.59 3.86
C ALA A 134 1.61 6.15 4.32
N GLY A 135 1.04 5.55 5.35
CA GLY A 135 -0.20 5.96 5.97
C GLY A 135 -1.43 5.65 5.13
N ASN A 136 -2.51 6.35 5.45
CA ASN A 136 -3.87 6.05 5.02
C ASN A 136 -4.33 4.66 5.48
N VAL A 137 -3.88 3.57 4.87
CA VAL A 137 -4.20 2.20 5.28
C VAL A 137 -2.98 1.30 5.18
N TRP A 138 -2.88 0.35 6.11
CA TRP A 138 -1.94 -0.75 5.96
C TRP A 138 -2.27 -1.54 4.69
N GLU A 139 -1.27 -2.12 4.04
CA GLU A 139 -1.48 -2.92 2.84
C GLU A 139 -1.19 -4.40 3.09
N TRP A 140 -2.15 -5.27 2.76
CA TRP A 140 -1.95 -6.72 2.76
C TRP A 140 -0.86 -7.12 1.76
N THR A 141 0.06 -7.99 2.20
CA THR A 141 1.05 -8.63 1.32
C THR A 141 0.77 -10.12 1.18
N SER A 142 1.38 -10.78 0.21
CA SER A 142 1.28 -12.24 0.02
C SER A 142 2.11 -13.05 1.03
N ARG A 143 2.97 -12.38 1.84
CA ARG A 143 3.84 -13.06 2.81
C ARG A 143 3.03 -13.48 4.04
N THR A 144 2.90 -14.79 4.25
CA THR A 144 2.27 -15.36 5.45
C THR A 144 3.23 -15.38 6.64
N THR A 145 2.68 -15.44 7.85
CA THR A 145 3.40 -15.61 9.11
C THR A 145 2.91 -16.87 9.84
N MET A 146 3.61 -17.28 10.90
CA MET A 146 3.08 -18.31 11.81
C MET A 146 1.74 -17.87 12.40
N GLY A 147 0.90 -18.84 12.78
CA GLY A 147 -0.39 -18.55 13.43
C GLY A 147 -1.47 -17.98 12.51
N ASN A 148 -1.48 -18.36 11.23
CA ASN A 148 -2.46 -17.90 10.23
C ASN A 148 -2.48 -16.36 10.01
N GLY A 149 -1.34 -15.70 10.19
CA GLY A 149 -1.19 -14.27 9.89
C GLY A 149 -0.62 -14.00 8.50
N ALA A 150 -0.64 -12.73 8.10
CA ALA A 150 0.07 -12.21 6.95
C ALA A 150 0.73 -10.88 7.28
N VAL A 151 1.86 -10.61 6.61
CA VAL A 151 2.58 -9.34 6.75
C VAL A 151 1.78 -8.22 6.12
N ILE A 152 1.71 -7.10 6.83
CA ILE A 152 1.16 -5.83 6.38
C ILE A 152 2.24 -4.74 6.42
N ARG A 153 2.14 -3.77 5.51
CA ARG A 153 3.14 -2.69 5.33
C ARG A 153 2.48 -1.32 5.25
N GLY A 154 3.27 -0.25 5.47
CA GLY A 154 2.89 1.13 5.14
C GLY A 154 2.26 1.96 6.25
N GLY A 155 1.73 1.37 7.32
CA GLY A 155 1.01 2.14 8.35
C GLY A 155 -0.39 2.56 7.89
N SER A 156 -1.17 3.13 8.80
CA SER A 156 -2.53 3.64 8.54
C SER A 156 -2.75 5.02 9.16
N TYR A 157 -3.95 5.58 8.96
CA TYR A 157 -4.37 6.85 9.56
C TYR A 157 -4.32 6.90 11.11
N VAL A 158 -4.19 5.75 11.80
CA VAL A 158 -3.95 5.66 13.26
C VAL A 158 -2.52 5.29 13.63
N SER A 159 -1.62 5.20 12.65
CA SER A 159 -0.22 4.85 12.88
C SER A 159 0.63 6.09 13.16
N GLN A 160 1.57 5.97 14.09
CA GLN A 160 2.63 6.95 14.28
C GLN A 160 3.60 6.93 13.08
N PRO A 161 4.30 8.05 12.77
CA PRO A 161 5.27 8.11 11.66
C PRO A 161 6.31 6.98 11.65
N LEU A 162 6.72 6.50 12.83
CA LEU A 162 7.63 5.36 12.94
C LEU A 162 7.11 4.09 12.27
N TYR A 163 5.80 3.81 12.36
CA TYR A 163 5.17 2.60 11.83
C TYR A 163 4.84 2.69 10.34
N ALA A 164 4.99 3.87 9.74
CA ALA A 164 4.77 4.11 8.32
C ALA A 164 6.08 4.19 7.50
N ARG A 165 7.23 3.93 8.13
CA ARG A 165 8.52 3.88 7.45
C ARG A 165 8.57 2.72 6.45
N CYS A 166 9.30 2.90 5.35
CA CYS A 166 9.34 1.94 4.24
C CYS A 166 9.81 0.53 4.64
N THR A 167 10.65 0.41 5.67
CA THR A 167 11.16 -0.87 6.16
C THR A 167 10.37 -1.42 7.34
N PHE A 168 9.38 -0.67 7.86
CA PHE A 168 8.56 -1.16 8.95
C PHE A 168 7.55 -2.18 8.41
N LEU A 169 7.39 -3.27 9.15
CA LEU A 169 6.40 -4.30 8.87
C LEU A 169 5.67 -4.67 10.15
N ASN A 170 4.44 -5.12 10.01
CA ASN A 170 3.67 -5.72 11.08
C ASN A 170 2.96 -6.98 10.53
N ALA A 171 2.24 -7.70 11.38
CA ALA A 171 1.43 -8.83 10.97
C ALA A 171 0.01 -8.70 11.50
N ALA A 172 -0.95 -9.23 10.74
CA ALA A 172 -2.34 -9.32 11.15
C ALA A 172 -2.91 -10.71 10.83
N PRO A 173 -3.87 -11.22 11.63
CA PRO A 173 -4.59 -12.45 11.32
C PRO A 173 -5.27 -12.35 9.95
N ARG A 174 -5.19 -13.38 9.12
CA ARG A 174 -5.68 -13.34 7.73
C ARG A 174 -7.20 -13.17 7.63
N GLU A 175 -7.93 -13.61 8.65
CA GLU A 175 -9.37 -13.48 8.81
C GLU A 175 -9.82 -12.09 9.32
N LEU A 176 -8.87 -11.22 9.71
CA LEU A 176 -9.19 -9.90 10.22
C LEU A 176 -9.80 -9.01 9.12
N ARG A 177 -10.94 -8.39 9.45
CA ARG A 177 -11.59 -7.34 8.65
C ARG A 177 -11.38 -5.98 9.31
N SER A 178 -10.22 -5.37 9.08
CA SER A 178 -9.86 -4.09 9.70
C SER A 178 -10.25 -2.91 8.80
N PRO A 179 -10.81 -1.81 9.34
CA PRO A 179 -11.01 -0.56 8.60
C PRO A 179 -9.68 0.16 8.27
N GLY A 180 -8.57 -0.27 8.88
CA GLY A 180 -7.25 0.30 8.66
C GLY A 180 -6.32 -0.54 7.78
N ILE A 181 -6.80 -1.65 7.18
CA ILE A 181 -6.01 -2.51 6.29
C ILE A 181 -6.75 -2.64 4.95
N GLY A 182 -6.06 -2.33 3.86
CA GLY A 182 -6.55 -2.41 2.49
C GLY A 182 -5.63 -3.23 1.58
N VAL A 183 -5.68 -2.92 0.29
CA VAL A 183 -5.05 -3.72 -0.77
C VAL A 183 -4.42 -2.82 -1.83
N ARG A 184 -3.24 -3.22 -2.31
CA ARG A 184 -2.58 -2.71 -3.51
C ARG A 184 -2.28 -3.87 -4.46
N VAL A 185 -2.31 -3.60 -5.76
CA VAL A 185 -2.14 -4.62 -6.79
C VAL A 185 -0.81 -4.45 -7.51
N VAL A 186 -0.13 -5.57 -7.76
CA VAL A 186 1.02 -5.63 -8.66
C VAL A 186 0.82 -6.67 -9.75
N ARG A 187 1.45 -6.46 -10.91
CA ARG A 187 1.53 -7.44 -11.99
C ARG A 187 2.85 -7.31 -12.75
N GLU A 188 3.20 -8.34 -13.52
CA GLU A 188 4.32 -8.24 -14.46
C GLU A 188 4.02 -7.20 -15.57
N PRO A 189 5.04 -6.53 -16.14
CA PRO A 189 4.89 -5.57 -17.25
C PRO A 189 4.30 -6.16 -18.54
#